data_AF-A0A933C213-F1
#
_entry.id   AF-A0A933C213-F1
#
_cell.length_a   1.000
_cell.length_b   1.000
_cell.length_c   1.000
_cell.angle_alpha   90.00
_cell.angle_beta   90.00
_cell.angle_gamma   90.00
#
_symmetry.space_group_name_H-M   'P 1'
#
loop_
_entity.id
_entity.type
_entity.pdbx_description
1 polymer ?
#
loop_
_entity_poly.entity_id
_entity_poly.type
_entity_poly.pdbx_seq_one_letter_code
_entity_poly.pdbx_strand_id
1 'polypeptide(L)'
;MIRLLHILAFVTPFLLSAQVTALKCGRLIDGRSDTPVLNAVVLIQGKRVLDVGSNLTIPPDAIVIDLSAATVLPGLIDCHTHVLLQGDITAEDYAEQILKEHGVFWCPTIHVNMWVAEGRAAEGNVVFLSLKERLPITFAKALKAGVKIAFGTDAGGFAWTENQAREFSYMVRWGMTPMQAIKSATTVAAELLEMSGSIGEIRPGAWADIVATKDDPLKDITALERIGFVMKEGTIHKREL
;
A
#
# COMPACT_ATOMS: atom_id res chain seq x y z
N MET A 1 61.73 -33.74 29.25
CA MET A 1 60.68 -33.78 28.20
C MET A 1 59.40 -33.19 28.77
N ILE A 2 59.07 -31.94 28.45
CA ILE A 2 57.81 -31.28 28.87
C ILE A 2 57.01 -31.00 27.59
N ARG A 3 55.87 -31.66 27.43
CA ARG A 3 54.93 -31.43 26.31
C ARG A 3 54.02 -30.27 26.68
N LEU A 4 54.11 -29.16 25.93
CA LEU A 4 53.14 -28.07 25.97
C LEU A 4 51.86 -28.51 25.26
N LEU A 5 50.76 -28.65 26.02
CA LEU A 5 49.43 -28.82 25.46
C LEU A 5 48.88 -27.44 25.07
N HIS A 6 48.69 -27.21 23.77
CA HIS A 6 47.97 -26.03 23.28
C HIS A 6 46.47 -26.33 23.32
N ILE A 7 45.75 -25.68 24.25
CA ILE A 7 44.29 -25.71 24.29
C ILE A 7 43.79 -24.69 23.26
N LEU A 8 43.29 -25.19 22.13
CA LEU A 8 42.60 -24.37 21.14
C LEU A 8 41.16 -24.12 21.64
N ALA A 9 40.88 -22.92 22.14
CA ALA A 9 39.53 -22.52 22.52
C ALA A 9 38.71 -22.24 21.26
N PHE A 10 37.75 -23.11 20.94
CA PHE A 10 36.72 -22.85 19.93
C PHE A 10 35.75 -21.80 20.48
N VAL A 11 35.91 -20.54 20.05
CA VAL A 11 34.89 -19.51 20.24
C VAL A 11 33.84 -19.71 19.15
N THR A 12 32.72 -20.35 19.47
CA THR A 12 31.56 -20.39 18.57
C THR A 12 30.98 -18.98 18.44
N PRO A 13 30.85 -18.42 17.24
CA PRO A 13 30.24 -17.12 17.06
C PRO A 13 28.76 -17.23 17.43
N PHE A 14 28.34 -16.49 18.45
CA PHE A 14 26.94 -16.30 18.76
C PHE A 14 26.34 -15.47 17.63
N LEU A 15 25.57 -16.11 16.73
CA LEU A 15 24.75 -15.36 15.79
C LEU A 15 23.71 -14.61 16.62
N LEU A 16 23.84 -13.28 16.72
CA LEU A 16 22.77 -12.44 17.24
C LEU A 16 21.58 -12.61 16.29
N SER A 17 20.59 -13.40 16.70
CA SER A 17 19.28 -13.40 16.07
C SER A 17 18.67 -12.01 16.22
N ALA A 18 18.13 -11.44 15.14
CA ALA A 18 17.47 -10.14 15.22
C ALA A 18 16.31 -10.23 16.23
N GLN A 19 16.20 -9.23 17.11
CA GLN A 19 15.12 -9.16 18.09
C GLN A 19 13.76 -9.15 17.41
N VAL A 20 12.80 -9.90 17.95
CA VAL A 20 11.43 -9.94 17.43
C VAL A 20 10.67 -8.70 17.90
N THR A 21 9.92 -8.08 16.99
CA THR A 21 8.92 -7.04 17.30
C THR A 21 7.53 -7.63 17.07
N ALA A 22 6.61 -7.46 18.02
CA ALA A 22 5.24 -7.90 17.92
C ALA A 22 4.29 -6.69 17.85
N LEU A 23 3.54 -6.57 16.75
CA LEU A 23 2.46 -5.59 16.63
C LEU A 23 1.15 -6.25 17.07
N LYS A 24 0.54 -5.78 18.16
CA LYS A 24 -0.80 -6.21 18.58
C LYS A 24 -1.83 -5.32 17.88
N CYS A 25 -2.56 -5.84 16.92
CA CYS A 25 -3.46 -5.08 16.04
C CYS A 25 -4.91 -5.25 16.48
N GLY A 26 -5.67 -4.16 16.59
CA GLY A 26 -7.12 -4.24 16.84
C GLY A 26 -7.85 -4.85 15.64
N ARG A 27 -7.51 -4.34 14.46
CA ARG A 27 -7.94 -4.85 13.17
C ARG A 27 -6.75 -4.93 12.22
N LEU A 28 -6.66 -6.01 11.46
CA LEU A 28 -5.65 -6.22 10.44
C LEU A 28 -6.33 -6.44 9.09
N ILE A 29 -6.01 -5.58 8.13
CA ILE A 29 -6.22 -5.85 6.71
C ILE A 29 -4.89 -6.42 6.22
N ASP A 30 -4.86 -7.67 5.72
CA ASP A 30 -3.61 -8.33 5.34
C ASP A 30 -3.18 -8.07 3.88
N GLY A 31 -4.02 -7.35 3.13
CA GLY A 31 -3.87 -7.08 1.70
C GLY A 31 -4.44 -8.17 0.78
N ARG A 32 -4.74 -9.38 1.30
CA ARG A 32 -5.14 -10.55 0.49
C ARG A 32 -6.61 -10.89 0.67
N SER A 33 -7.06 -11.00 1.92
CA SER A 33 -8.44 -11.31 2.29
C SER A 33 -9.36 -10.12 2.04
N ASP A 34 -10.63 -10.38 1.72
CA ASP A 34 -11.68 -9.35 1.68
C ASP A 34 -12.24 -9.05 3.08
N THR A 35 -11.88 -9.86 4.08
CA THR A 35 -12.32 -9.72 5.46
C THR A 35 -11.13 -9.42 6.37
N PRO A 36 -11.20 -8.37 7.22
CA PRO A 36 -10.14 -8.09 8.16
C PRO A 36 -10.10 -9.11 9.31
N VAL A 37 -8.90 -9.33 9.84
CA VAL A 37 -8.67 -10.16 11.03
C VAL A 37 -8.72 -9.28 12.28
N LEU A 38 -9.52 -9.64 13.27
CA LEU A 38 -9.61 -8.91 14.54
C LEU A 38 -8.62 -9.47 15.56
N ASN A 39 -8.10 -8.59 16.43
CA ASN A 39 -7.16 -8.94 17.50
C ASN A 39 -5.95 -9.74 16.97
N ALA A 40 -5.42 -9.34 15.81
CA ALA A 40 -4.30 -10.02 15.17
C ALA A 40 -2.97 -9.63 15.82
N VAL A 41 -1.99 -10.51 15.72
CA VAL A 41 -0.59 -10.23 16.04
C VAL A 41 0.22 -10.36 14.76
N VAL A 42 1.12 -9.41 14.52
CA VAL A 42 2.15 -9.48 13.47
C VAL A 42 3.51 -9.58 14.15
N LEU A 43 4.21 -10.69 13.94
CA LEU A 43 5.58 -10.87 14.41
C LEU A 43 6.54 -10.47 13.30
N ILE A 44 7.54 -9.66 13.64
CA ILE A 44 8.52 -9.11 12.70
C ILE A 44 9.90 -9.44 13.24
N GLN A 45 10.78 -9.91 12.36
CA GLN A 45 12.17 -10.19 12.69
C GLN A 45 13.10 -9.56 11.65
N GLY A 46 13.98 -8.68 12.10
CA GLY A 46 14.79 -7.87 11.21
C GLY A 46 13.89 -7.03 10.29
N LYS A 47 13.97 -7.27 8.98
CA LYS A 47 13.21 -6.52 7.97
C LYS A 47 11.94 -7.21 7.47
N ARG A 48 11.64 -8.42 7.97
CA ARG A 48 10.62 -9.30 7.41
C ARG A 48 9.54 -9.62 8.44
N VAL A 49 8.32 -9.82 7.94
CA VAL A 49 7.26 -10.45 8.72
C VAL A 49 7.64 -11.91 8.95
N LEU A 50 7.76 -12.29 10.22
CA LEU A 50 8.03 -13.64 10.67
C LEU A 50 6.75 -14.47 10.63
N ASP A 51 5.67 -13.97 11.25
CA ASP A 51 4.38 -14.66 11.30
C ASP A 51 3.22 -13.66 11.52
N VAL A 52 1.98 -14.06 11.20
CA VAL A 52 0.78 -13.23 11.39
C VAL A 52 -0.47 -14.06 11.66
N GLY A 53 -1.28 -13.66 12.67
CA GLY A 53 -2.54 -14.33 12.99
C GLY A 53 -3.14 -13.91 14.32
N SER A 54 -4.36 -14.38 14.63
CA SER A 54 -5.11 -14.02 15.85
C SER A 54 -4.73 -14.81 17.11
N ASN A 55 -4.00 -15.91 16.97
CA ASN A 55 -3.66 -16.83 18.07
C ASN A 55 -2.15 -17.07 18.19
N LEU A 56 -1.33 -16.07 17.85
CA LEU A 56 0.11 -16.21 17.92
C LEU A 56 0.62 -15.99 19.35
N THR A 57 1.54 -16.86 19.77
CA THR A 57 2.32 -16.67 20.99
C THR A 57 3.39 -15.61 20.75
N ILE A 58 3.34 -14.51 21.48
CA ILE A 58 4.37 -13.48 21.44
C ILE A 58 5.59 -13.99 22.24
N PRO A 59 6.80 -14.02 21.67
CA PRO A 59 8.01 -14.39 22.41
C PRO A 59 8.22 -13.50 23.65
N PRO A 60 8.66 -14.03 24.80
CA PRO A 60 8.81 -13.25 26.04
C PRO A 60 9.76 -12.05 25.94
N ASP A 61 10.73 -12.11 25.03
CA ASP A 61 11.77 -11.11 24.78
C ASP A 61 11.44 -10.16 23.62
N ALA A 62 10.27 -10.31 23.00
CA ALA A 62 9.84 -9.48 21.89
C ALA A 62 9.52 -8.04 22.34
N ILE A 63 9.87 -7.08 21.49
CA ILE A 63 9.40 -5.70 21.64
C ILE A 63 7.93 -5.65 21.26
N VAL A 64 7.06 -5.34 22.22
CA VAL A 64 5.61 -5.24 21.96
C VAL A 64 5.24 -3.80 21.61
N ILE A 65 4.54 -3.64 20.50
CA ILE A 65 3.90 -2.39 20.07
C ILE A 65 2.40 -2.62 20.09
N ASP A 66 1.72 -1.87 20.94
CA ASP A 66 0.28 -1.96 21.10
C ASP A 66 -0.42 -1.06 20.08
N LEU A 67 -1.10 -1.69 19.12
CA LEU A 67 -1.97 -1.07 18.12
C LEU A 67 -3.40 -1.66 18.25
N SER A 68 -3.78 -2.14 19.45
CA SER A 68 -5.04 -2.84 19.70
C SER A 68 -6.29 -1.97 19.48
N ALA A 69 -6.12 -0.65 19.48
CA ALA A 69 -7.16 0.32 19.18
C ALA A 69 -7.15 0.80 17.70
N ALA A 70 -6.22 0.30 16.88
CA ALA A 70 -6.00 0.77 15.51
C ALA A 70 -6.35 -0.28 14.44
N THR A 71 -6.51 0.19 13.21
CA THR A 71 -6.52 -0.64 12.01
C THR A 71 -5.14 -0.62 11.35
N VAL A 72 -4.55 -1.80 11.20
CA VAL A 72 -3.23 -2.05 10.61
C VAL A 72 -3.40 -2.63 9.21
N LEU A 73 -2.58 -2.16 8.26
CA LEU A 73 -2.60 -2.58 6.86
C LEU A 73 -1.18 -2.58 6.26
N PRO A 74 -0.94 -3.24 5.11
CA PRO A 74 0.34 -3.14 4.42
C PRO A 74 0.69 -1.68 4.10
N GLY A 75 1.97 -1.41 3.92
CA GLY A 75 2.44 -0.15 3.36
C GLY A 75 1.72 0.15 2.04
N LEU A 76 1.26 1.40 1.90
CA LEU A 76 0.58 1.87 0.69
C LEU A 76 1.59 2.17 -0.41
N ILE A 77 1.24 1.82 -1.64
CA ILE A 77 2.07 1.94 -2.83
C ILE A 77 1.36 2.89 -3.82
N ASP A 78 2.06 3.94 -4.23
CA ASP A 78 1.66 4.83 -5.32
C ASP A 78 2.41 4.43 -6.58
N CYS A 79 1.69 3.83 -7.54
CA CYS A 79 2.21 3.39 -8.82
C CYS A 79 1.74 4.34 -9.92
N HIS A 80 2.44 5.47 -10.08
CA HIS A 80 2.25 6.31 -11.25
C HIS A 80 2.85 5.66 -12.51
N THR A 81 2.00 5.27 -13.46
CA THR A 81 2.43 4.71 -14.74
C THR A 81 1.73 5.40 -15.90
N HIS A 82 2.48 5.70 -16.95
CA HIS A 82 1.94 6.06 -18.26
C HIS A 82 2.05 4.82 -19.14
N VAL A 83 1.01 3.99 -19.17
CA VAL A 83 1.07 2.68 -19.85
C VAL A 83 1.22 2.81 -21.37
N LEU A 84 0.93 3.98 -21.98
CA LEU A 84 1.11 4.20 -23.43
C LEU A 84 1.50 5.66 -23.73
N LEU A 85 2.80 5.94 -23.81
CA LEU A 85 3.37 7.18 -24.37
C LEU A 85 4.22 6.88 -25.63
N GLN A 86 3.71 6.01 -26.51
CA GLN A 86 4.22 5.93 -27.88
C GLN A 86 3.04 6.04 -28.86
N GLY A 87 2.95 7.20 -29.49
CA GLY A 87 2.04 7.50 -30.61
C GLY A 87 0.76 8.18 -30.17
N ASP A 88 0.52 9.38 -30.69
CA ASP A 88 -0.77 10.06 -30.63
C ASP A 88 -1.84 9.19 -31.32
N ILE A 89 -2.80 8.62 -30.58
CA ILE A 89 -3.91 7.86 -31.18
C ILE A 89 -5.30 8.27 -30.65
N THR A 90 -5.46 9.36 -29.89
CA THR A 90 -6.73 9.82 -29.26
C THR A 90 -7.12 9.07 -27.97
N ALA A 91 -7.92 9.75 -27.12
CA ALA A 91 -8.36 9.22 -25.83
C ALA A 91 -9.38 8.07 -25.96
N GLU A 92 -10.16 8.03 -27.06
CA GLU A 92 -11.08 6.93 -27.34
C GLU A 92 -10.33 5.61 -27.64
N ASP A 93 -9.27 5.64 -28.45
CA ASP A 93 -8.49 4.44 -28.80
C ASP A 93 -7.73 3.86 -27.59
N TYR A 94 -7.27 4.73 -26.68
CA TYR A 94 -6.66 4.33 -25.41
C TYR A 94 -7.64 3.54 -24.52
N ALA A 95 -8.87 4.03 -24.42
CA ALA A 95 -9.91 3.37 -23.64
C ALA A 95 -10.29 2.01 -24.23
N GLU A 96 -10.35 1.88 -25.56
CA GLU A 96 -10.60 0.59 -26.21
C GLU A 96 -9.45 -0.41 -26.02
N GLN A 97 -8.20 0.06 -26.05
CA GLN A 97 -7.04 -0.83 -25.90
C GLN A 97 -6.95 -1.42 -24.49
N ILE A 98 -7.17 -0.61 -23.45
CA ILE A 98 -7.24 -1.10 -22.06
C ILE A 98 -8.36 -2.14 -21.87
N LEU A 99 -9.48 -1.97 -22.57
CA LEU A 99 -10.61 -2.90 -22.47
C LEU A 99 -10.41 -4.21 -23.25
N LYS A 100 -9.49 -4.23 -24.23
CA LYS A 100 -9.23 -5.39 -25.10
C LYS A 100 -8.01 -6.22 -24.66
N GLU A 101 -7.03 -5.60 -24.00
CA GLU A 101 -5.81 -6.27 -23.56
C GLU A 101 -5.98 -6.92 -22.17
N HIS A 102 -5.63 -8.21 -22.06
CA HIS A 102 -5.67 -8.93 -20.79
C HIS A 102 -4.38 -8.68 -19.98
N GLY A 103 -4.50 -8.45 -18.68
CA GLY A 103 -3.34 -8.24 -17.78
C GLY A 103 -2.84 -6.80 -17.69
N VAL A 104 -3.53 -5.84 -18.30
CA VAL A 104 -3.21 -4.41 -18.20
C VAL A 104 -3.74 -3.83 -16.88
N PHE A 105 -2.91 -3.02 -16.24
CA PHE A 105 -3.29 -2.21 -15.09
C PHE A 105 -3.53 -0.78 -15.54
N TRP A 106 -4.59 -0.17 -15.02
CA TRP A 106 -4.86 1.23 -15.21
C TRP A 106 -4.60 2.01 -13.92
N CYS A 107 -3.79 3.07 -14.01
CA CYS A 107 -3.59 4.05 -12.96
C CYS A 107 -4.42 5.31 -13.32
N PRO A 108 -5.48 5.65 -12.56
CA PRO A 108 -6.43 6.67 -12.98
C PRO A 108 -5.98 8.11 -12.65
N THR A 109 -5.04 8.30 -11.72
CA THR A 109 -4.46 9.62 -11.37
C THR A 109 -5.53 10.68 -11.09
N ILE A 110 -6.55 10.32 -10.31
CA ILE A 110 -7.77 11.12 -10.21
C ILE A 110 -7.49 12.47 -9.56
N HIS A 111 -6.76 12.46 -8.45
CA HIS A 111 -6.57 13.62 -7.59
C HIS A 111 -5.88 14.75 -8.34
N VAL A 112 -4.81 14.46 -9.10
CA VAL A 112 -4.13 15.47 -9.91
C VAL A 112 -5.06 16.08 -10.94
N ASN A 113 -5.88 15.25 -11.62
CA ASN A 113 -6.77 15.71 -12.67
C ASN A 113 -7.86 16.63 -12.09
N MET A 114 -8.37 16.32 -10.89
CA MET A 114 -9.31 17.20 -10.19
C MET A 114 -8.66 18.50 -9.72
N TRP A 115 -7.40 18.44 -9.29
CA TRP A 115 -6.64 19.58 -8.77
C TRP A 115 -6.29 20.60 -9.86
N VAL A 116 -5.70 20.14 -10.96
CA VAL A 116 -5.12 21.03 -11.98
C VAL A 116 -6.16 21.60 -12.94
N ALA A 117 -7.38 21.05 -12.99
CA ALA A 117 -8.29 21.30 -14.10
C ALA A 117 -8.67 22.76 -14.30
N GLU A 118 -9.09 23.45 -13.24
CA GLU A 118 -9.48 24.87 -13.32
C GLU A 118 -8.27 25.76 -13.66
N GLY A 119 -7.11 25.49 -13.04
CA GLY A 119 -5.89 26.25 -13.29
C GLY A 119 -5.40 26.12 -14.73
N ARG A 120 -5.33 24.89 -15.26
CA ARG A 120 -4.93 24.64 -16.65
C ARG A 120 -5.94 25.19 -17.65
N ALA A 121 -7.23 25.15 -17.34
CA ALA A 121 -8.25 25.76 -18.17
C ALA A 121 -8.12 27.29 -18.23
N ALA A 122 -7.82 27.94 -17.11
CA ALA A 122 -7.57 29.38 -17.05
C ALA A 122 -6.32 29.80 -17.86
N GLU A 123 -5.34 28.90 -18.01
CA GLU A 123 -4.17 29.06 -18.88
C GLU A 123 -4.44 28.72 -20.36
N GLY A 124 -5.71 28.47 -20.73
CA GLY A 124 -6.14 28.21 -22.11
C GLY A 124 -6.29 26.73 -22.46
N ASN A 125 -5.96 25.81 -21.55
CA ASN A 125 -6.06 24.38 -21.79
C ASN A 125 -7.40 23.79 -21.31
N VAL A 126 -8.48 24.20 -21.99
CA VAL A 126 -9.87 23.89 -21.62
C VAL A 126 -10.21 22.39 -21.62
N VAL A 127 -9.39 21.55 -22.25
CA VAL A 127 -9.58 20.09 -22.29
C VAL A 127 -9.61 19.47 -20.89
N PHE A 128 -8.93 20.08 -19.92
CA PHE A 128 -8.89 19.57 -18.55
C PHE A 128 -10.24 19.68 -17.82
N LEU A 129 -11.12 20.61 -18.21
CA LEU A 129 -12.50 20.64 -17.70
C LEU A 129 -13.29 19.44 -18.22
N SER A 130 -13.16 19.13 -19.51
CA SER A 130 -13.80 17.95 -20.10
C SER A 130 -13.25 16.65 -19.51
N LEU A 131 -11.93 16.56 -19.23
CA LEU A 131 -11.34 15.42 -18.53
C LEU A 131 -11.92 15.27 -17.12
N LYS A 132 -12.02 16.38 -16.37
CA LYS A 132 -12.62 16.41 -15.03
C LYS A 132 -14.06 15.89 -15.02
N GLU A 133 -14.86 16.26 -16.02
CA GLU A 133 -16.25 15.79 -16.17
C GLU A 133 -16.35 14.32 -16.60
N ARG A 134 -15.46 13.86 -17.48
CA ARG A 134 -15.52 12.50 -18.06
C ARG A 134 -14.89 11.43 -17.17
N LEU A 135 -13.88 11.78 -16.37
CA LEU A 135 -13.12 10.81 -15.57
C LEU A 135 -13.98 9.93 -14.64
N PRO A 136 -14.99 10.46 -13.89
CA PRO A 136 -15.87 9.63 -13.09
C PRO A 136 -16.63 8.57 -13.92
N ILE A 137 -17.05 8.94 -15.14
CA ILE A 137 -17.80 8.07 -16.05
C ILE A 137 -16.88 6.96 -16.57
N THR A 138 -15.67 7.32 -17.01
CA THR A 138 -14.67 6.36 -17.49
C THR A 138 -14.25 5.41 -16.38
N PHE A 139 -14.04 5.92 -15.16
CA PHE A 139 -13.69 5.11 -13.99
C PHE A 139 -14.77 4.07 -13.68
N ALA A 140 -16.04 4.48 -13.62
CA ALA A 140 -17.14 3.57 -13.37
C ALA A 140 -17.29 2.50 -14.47
N LYS A 141 -17.05 2.86 -15.74
CA LYS A 141 -17.04 1.90 -16.86
C LYS A 141 -15.90 0.88 -16.73
N ALA A 142 -14.68 1.34 -16.47
CA ALA A 142 -13.52 0.48 -16.30
C ALA A 142 -13.70 -0.50 -15.12
N LEU A 143 -14.20 -0.01 -13.99
CA LEU A 143 -14.52 -0.83 -12.83
C LEU A 143 -15.57 -1.91 -13.17
N LYS A 144 -16.66 -1.53 -13.86
CA LYS A 144 -17.70 -2.47 -14.30
C LYS A 144 -17.17 -3.50 -15.30
N ALA A 145 -16.20 -3.12 -16.13
CA ALA A 145 -15.55 -4.00 -17.08
C ALA A 145 -14.50 -4.94 -16.45
N GLY A 146 -14.20 -4.78 -15.15
CA GLY A 146 -13.22 -5.62 -14.46
C GLY A 146 -11.77 -5.27 -14.75
N VAL A 147 -11.50 -4.04 -15.22
CA VAL A 147 -10.12 -3.54 -15.41
C VAL A 147 -9.39 -3.58 -14.07
N LYS A 148 -8.15 -4.07 -14.06
CA LYS A 148 -7.28 -3.98 -12.88
C LYS A 148 -6.87 -2.53 -12.68
N ILE A 149 -7.24 -1.97 -11.54
CA ILE A 149 -6.94 -0.58 -11.21
C ILE A 149 -5.89 -0.56 -10.10
N ALA A 150 -4.70 -0.03 -10.41
CA ALA A 150 -3.66 0.23 -9.43
C ALA A 150 -3.78 1.68 -8.95
N PHE A 151 -3.50 1.91 -7.67
CA PHE A 151 -3.47 3.24 -7.09
C PHE A 151 -2.27 4.02 -7.63
N GLY A 152 -2.50 5.26 -8.04
CA GLY A 152 -1.43 6.22 -8.25
C GLY A 152 -1.98 7.62 -8.49
N THR A 153 -1.22 8.61 -8.03
CA THR A 153 -1.75 9.97 -7.88
C THR A 153 -1.18 10.98 -8.87
N ASP A 154 -0.06 10.65 -9.53
CA ASP A 154 0.77 11.60 -10.28
C ASP A 154 1.25 12.77 -9.39
N ALA A 155 1.69 12.42 -8.17
CA ALA A 155 2.30 13.36 -7.24
C ALA A 155 3.48 14.08 -7.90
N GLY A 156 3.43 15.41 -7.91
CA GLY A 156 4.26 16.28 -8.75
C GLY A 156 3.41 17.21 -9.62
N GLY A 157 2.19 16.80 -9.99
CA GLY A 157 1.21 17.68 -10.64
C GLY A 157 0.37 18.54 -9.68
N PHE A 158 0.41 18.25 -8.38
CA PHE A 158 -0.14 19.05 -7.29
C PHE A 158 0.92 19.30 -6.22
N ALA A 159 0.66 20.22 -5.29
CA ALA A 159 1.64 20.60 -4.27
C ALA A 159 1.98 19.43 -3.35
N TRP A 160 3.26 19.24 -3.00
CA TRP A 160 3.73 18.18 -2.09
C TRP A 160 3.15 18.25 -0.67
N THR A 161 2.54 19.37 -0.31
CA THR A 161 1.78 19.55 0.93
C THR A 161 0.39 18.94 0.89
N GLU A 162 -0.13 18.60 -0.29
CA GLU A 162 -1.42 17.94 -0.44
C GLU A 162 -1.32 16.45 -0.08
N ASN A 163 -2.40 15.95 0.50
CA ASN A 163 -2.46 14.56 0.92
C ASN A 163 -2.80 13.65 -0.26
N GLN A 164 -1.83 12.86 -0.71
CA GLN A 164 -1.97 11.90 -1.80
C GLN A 164 -3.09 10.87 -1.56
N ALA A 165 -3.39 10.55 -0.29
CA ALA A 165 -4.44 9.59 0.06
C ALA A 165 -5.87 10.09 -0.28
N ARG A 166 -6.05 11.35 -0.71
CA ARG A 166 -7.33 11.85 -1.23
C ARG A 166 -7.82 11.11 -2.48
N GLU A 167 -6.92 10.49 -3.23
CA GLU A 167 -7.25 9.59 -4.35
C GLU A 167 -8.25 8.52 -3.93
N PHE A 168 -8.08 7.90 -2.74
CA PHE A 168 -8.99 6.86 -2.25
C PHE A 168 -10.43 7.35 -2.14
N SER A 169 -10.61 8.59 -1.67
CA SER A 169 -11.94 9.20 -1.52
C SER A 169 -12.66 9.34 -2.87
N TYR A 170 -11.92 9.60 -3.96
CA TYR A 170 -12.50 9.60 -5.30
C TYR A 170 -12.82 8.19 -5.80
N MET A 171 -11.90 7.24 -5.63
CA MET A 171 -12.08 5.85 -6.06
C MET A 171 -13.33 5.22 -5.43
N VAL A 172 -13.53 5.44 -4.12
CA VAL A 172 -14.72 4.96 -3.41
C VAL A 172 -15.97 5.71 -3.85
N ARG A 173 -15.92 7.04 -3.97
CA ARG A 173 -17.06 7.85 -4.46
C ARG A 173 -17.55 7.40 -5.84
N TRP A 174 -16.64 6.89 -6.68
CA TRP A 174 -16.95 6.52 -8.07
C TRP A 174 -17.17 5.02 -8.28
N GLY A 175 -17.27 4.24 -7.20
CA GLY A 175 -17.88 2.91 -7.24
C GLY A 175 -17.05 1.78 -6.63
N MET A 176 -15.79 2.01 -6.26
CA MET A 176 -15.03 0.99 -5.53
C MET A 176 -15.55 0.83 -4.11
N THR A 177 -15.52 -0.38 -3.58
CA THR A 177 -15.59 -0.58 -2.13
C THR A 177 -14.29 -0.06 -1.49
N PRO A 178 -14.33 0.32 -0.20
CA PRO A 178 -13.11 0.66 0.53
C PRO A 178 -12.03 -0.42 0.48
N MET A 179 -12.41 -1.71 0.51
CA MET A 179 -11.46 -2.81 0.39
C MET A 179 -10.82 -2.88 -1.00
N GLN A 180 -11.60 -2.68 -2.07
CA GLN A 180 -11.05 -2.59 -3.43
C GLN A 180 -10.06 -1.42 -3.56
N ALA A 181 -10.40 -0.26 -2.99
CA ALA A 181 -9.53 0.90 -3.00
C ALA A 181 -8.23 0.61 -2.23
N ILE A 182 -8.29 0.02 -1.04
CA ILE A 182 -7.08 -0.39 -0.28
C ILE A 182 -6.24 -1.40 -1.07
N LYS A 183 -6.86 -2.41 -1.69
CA LYS A 183 -6.16 -3.40 -2.53
C LYS A 183 -5.49 -2.77 -3.75
N SER A 184 -6.09 -1.74 -4.35
CA SER A 184 -5.48 -1.00 -5.47
C SER A 184 -4.12 -0.40 -5.10
N ALA A 185 -3.93 0.00 -3.84
CA ALA A 185 -2.69 0.59 -3.30
C ALA A 185 -1.81 -0.42 -2.55
N THR A 186 -2.14 -1.71 -2.59
CA THR A 186 -1.42 -2.75 -1.86
C THR A 186 -1.16 -3.95 -2.78
N THR A 187 -1.96 -5.01 -2.73
CA THR A 187 -1.72 -6.22 -3.53
C THR A 187 -1.79 -5.99 -5.03
N VAL A 188 -2.70 -5.14 -5.52
CA VAL A 188 -2.80 -4.87 -6.97
C VAL A 188 -1.61 -4.04 -7.44
N ALA A 189 -1.17 -3.07 -6.64
CA ALA A 189 0.04 -2.30 -6.92
C ALA A 189 1.30 -3.18 -6.86
N ALA A 190 1.39 -4.08 -5.89
CA ALA A 190 2.48 -5.06 -5.79
C ALA A 190 2.50 -6.01 -7.02
N GLU A 191 1.33 -6.40 -7.51
CA GLU A 191 1.21 -7.19 -8.74
C GLU A 191 1.72 -6.44 -9.96
N LEU A 192 1.32 -5.17 -10.13
CA LEU A 192 1.82 -4.30 -11.20
C LEU A 192 3.36 -4.16 -11.16
N LEU A 193 3.95 -4.10 -9.97
CA LEU A 193 5.40 -3.98 -9.80
C LEU A 193 6.15 -5.32 -9.91
N GLU A 194 5.46 -6.44 -10.17
CA GLU A 194 6.03 -7.79 -10.14
C GLU A 194 6.65 -8.17 -8.78
N MET A 195 6.10 -7.61 -7.70
CA MET A 195 6.57 -7.80 -6.31
C MET A 195 5.54 -8.47 -5.40
N SER A 196 4.56 -9.15 -5.98
CA SER A 196 3.54 -9.93 -5.25
C SER A 196 4.16 -10.84 -4.19
N GLY A 197 3.53 -10.90 -3.02
CA GLY A 197 4.03 -11.65 -1.86
C GLY A 197 5.26 -11.06 -1.16
N SER A 198 5.93 -10.05 -1.74
CA SER A 198 7.06 -9.34 -1.11
C SER A 198 6.65 -8.01 -0.47
N ILE A 199 5.77 -7.25 -1.12
CA ILE A 199 5.18 -5.98 -0.64
C ILE A 199 3.66 -6.00 -0.85
N GLY A 200 2.94 -5.02 -0.29
CA GLY A 200 1.48 -4.92 -0.43
C GLY A 200 0.69 -5.99 0.32
N GLU A 201 1.36 -6.84 1.10
CA GLU A 201 0.78 -7.90 1.90
C GLU A 201 1.46 -7.97 3.27
N ILE A 202 0.70 -8.28 4.33
CA ILE A 202 1.27 -8.67 5.63
C ILE A 202 1.17 -10.19 5.73
N ARG A 203 2.28 -10.88 5.43
CA ARG A 203 2.39 -12.34 5.43
C ARG A 203 3.81 -12.80 5.76
N PRO A 204 4.02 -14.05 6.20
CA PRO A 204 5.36 -14.56 6.44
C PRO A 204 6.26 -14.41 5.21
N GLY A 205 7.45 -13.86 5.41
CA GLY A 205 8.46 -13.60 4.38
C GLY A 205 8.35 -12.26 3.65
N ALA A 206 7.22 -11.54 3.74
CA ALA A 206 7.07 -10.21 3.14
C ALA A 206 7.94 -9.18 3.87
N TRP A 207 8.25 -8.06 3.20
CA TRP A 207 8.84 -6.90 3.87
C TRP A 207 7.90 -6.38 4.97
N ALA A 208 8.48 -5.98 6.10
CA ALA A 208 7.73 -5.35 7.18
C ALA A 208 7.46 -3.86 6.87
N ASP A 209 6.70 -3.64 5.79
CA ASP A 209 6.17 -2.35 5.37
C ASP A 209 4.71 -2.26 5.83
N ILE A 210 4.46 -1.47 6.87
CA ILE A 210 3.20 -1.50 7.61
C ILE A 210 2.80 -0.07 7.96
N VAL A 211 1.52 0.24 7.79
CA VAL A 211 0.93 1.48 8.29
C VAL A 211 -0.28 1.18 9.18
N ALA A 212 -0.61 2.13 10.05
CA ALA A 212 -1.84 2.04 10.82
C ALA A 212 -2.54 3.39 10.96
N THR A 213 -3.86 3.34 11.01
CA THR A 213 -4.75 4.45 11.30
C THR A 213 -5.62 4.12 12.51
N LYS A 214 -6.00 5.13 13.28
CA LYS A 214 -6.86 4.97 14.45
C LYS A 214 -8.27 4.50 14.06
N ASP A 215 -8.76 4.95 12.91
CA ASP A 215 -10.13 4.74 12.47
C ASP A 215 -10.27 3.41 11.67
N ASP A 216 -11.50 3.07 11.28
CA ASP A 216 -11.78 1.92 10.40
C ASP A 216 -11.89 2.40 8.94
N PRO A 217 -10.86 2.20 8.09
CA PRO A 217 -10.88 2.65 6.70
C PRO A 217 -11.92 1.91 5.84
N LEU A 218 -12.49 0.79 6.33
CA LEU A 218 -13.58 0.11 5.64
C LEU A 218 -14.95 0.78 5.87
N LYS A 219 -15.04 1.67 6.87
CA LYS A 219 -16.23 2.50 7.13
C LYS A 219 -16.08 3.92 6.64
N ASP A 220 -14.89 4.48 6.78
CA ASP A 220 -14.53 5.82 6.32
C ASP A 220 -13.14 5.78 5.68
N ILE A 221 -13.10 5.77 4.35
CA ILE A 221 -11.84 5.66 3.61
C ILE A 221 -10.90 6.86 3.84
N THR A 222 -11.42 8.01 4.29
CA THR A 222 -10.59 9.19 4.61
C THR A 222 -9.66 8.93 5.81
N ALA A 223 -9.89 7.86 6.58
CA ALA A 223 -8.97 7.40 7.61
C ALA A 223 -7.53 7.20 7.12
N LEU A 224 -7.35 6.87 5.83
CA LEU A 224 -6.04 6.70 5.20
C LEU A 224 -5.31 8.04 4.98
N GLU A 225 -5.99 9.18 5.07
CA GLU A 225 -5.37 10.50 5.10
C GLU A 225 -4.71 10.79 6.47
N ARG A 226 -5.00 9.97 7.49
CA ARG A 226 -4.61 10.19 8.90
C ARG A 226 -3.81 9.02 9.48
N ILE A 227 -2.85 8.50 8.72
CA ILE A 227 -1.93 7.45 9.17
C ILE A 227 -1.13 7.94 10.38
N GLY A 228 -1.21 7.24 11.51
CA GLY A 228 -0.53 7.57 12.77
C GLY A 228 0.67 6.68 13.07
N PHE A 229 0.82 5.55 12.36
CA PHE A 229 1.96 4.65 12.50
C PHE A 229 2.51 4.29 11.11
N VAL A 230 3.83 4.33 10.96
CA VAL A 230 4.53 3.96 9.72
C VAL A 230 5.77 3.16 10.09
N MET A 231 5.88 1.97 9.52
CA MET A 231 7.05 1.11 9.53
C MET A 231 7.45 0.77 8.11
N LYS A 232 8.75 0.84 7.81
CA LYS A 232 9.34 0.45 6.52
C LYS A 232 10.51 -0.48 6.76
N GLU A 233 10.51 -1.64 6.13
CA GLU A 233 11.50 -2.70 6.30
C GLU A 233 11.82 -2.99 7.78
N GLY A 234 10.80 -3.02 8.64
CA GLY A 234 10.95 -3.27 10.08
C GLY A 234 11.40 -2.05 10.91
N THR A 235 11.73 -0.92 10.27
CA THR A 235 12.12 0.33 10.94
C THR A 235 10.92 1.24 11.10
N ILE A 236 10.68 1.74 12.32
CA ILE A 236 9.57 2.65 12.61
C ILE A 236 9.96 4.08 12.25
N HIS A 237 9.18 4.72 11.40
CA HIS A 237 9.35 6.11 10.97
C HIS A 237 8.32 7.06 11.58
N LYS A 238 7.16 6.54 12.00
CA LYS A 238 6.09 7.31 12.64
C LYS A 238 5.42 6.47 13.72
N ARG A 239 5.19 7.06 14.90
CA ARG A 239 4.57 6.40 16.05
C ARG A 239 3.80 7.40 16.92
N GLU A 240 2.61 7.76 16.46
CA GLU A 240 1.66 8.67 17.13
C GLU A 240 0.43 7.95 17.69
N LEU A 241 0.35 6.63 17.48
CA LEU A 241 -0.70 5.74 18.00
C LEU A 241 -0.24 5.01 19.26
#